data_AF-A0A243Q3U2-F1
#
_entry.id   AF-A0A243Q3U2-F1
#
_cell.length_a   1.000
_cell.length_b   1.000
_cell.length_c   1.000
_cell.angle_alpha   90.00
_cell.angle_beta   90.00
_cell.angle_gamma   90.00
#
_symmetry.space_group_name_H-M   'P 1'
#
loop_
_entity.id
_entity.type
_entity.pdbx_description
1 polymer ?
#
loop_
_entity_poly.entity_id
_entity_poly.type
_entity_poly.pdbx_seq_one_letter_code
_entity_poly.pdbx_strand_id
1 'polypeptide(L)'
;MAALEQAVNDGRSRTEIRRWLNRAEEVTHGGATAEENGLIRAAVDALLRLERAVGLPTPREPTFQERKALQKVQRLLGDLAERKRLGFPIITPAQRRQLAQAAEQASAWLTDTQRSQVQAWQTAPTESAPAPRAPQSPARPRAPRVPPAAPHSVRFDAAGLADAVRDVLEHAARLGKTVPLADLCAQVKGLGDLPESDQEQVLRRVKPTARPRSPKPQRPALLTALITTEAGTMHPIYWRLADHAGHRLPQHADSAWTDTVKILHDRYRTP
;
A
#
# COMPACT_ATOMS: atom_id res chain seq x y z
N MET A 1 13.52 37.38 -7.89
CA MET A 1 12.12 37.65 -8.31
C MET A 1 11.54 36.54 -9.18
N ALA A 2 12.15 36.14 -10.30
CA ALA A 2 11.65 35.05 -11.16
C ALA A 2 11.34 33.71 -10.44
N ALA A 3 12.18 33.30 -9.48
CA ALA A 3 11.93 32.09 -8.69
C ALA A 3 10.71 32.19 -7.75
N LEU A 4 10.39 33.40 -7.26
CA LEU A 4 9.22 33.66 -6.43
C LEU A 4 7.94 33.66 -7.28
N GLU A 5 8.00 34.28 -8.46
CA GLU A 5 6.92 34.28 -9.44
C GLU A 5 6.55 32.86 -9.88
N GLN A 6 7.56 32.05 -10.21
CA GLN A 6 7.34 30.66 -10.58
C GLN A 6 6.80 29.83 -9.41
N ALA A 7 7.26 30.06 -8.18
CA ALA A 7 6.73 29.38 -7.00
C ALA A 7 5.24 29.71 -6.73
N VAL A 8 4.82 30.95 -7.00
CA VAL A 8 3.43 31.40 -6.86
C VAL A 8 2.56 30.83 -7.99
N ASN A 9 3.02 30.89 -9.24
CA ASN A 9 2.27 30.41 -10.41
C ASN A 9 2.11 28.88 -10.42
N ASP A 10 3.14 28.14 -10.00
CA ASP A 10 3.12 26.68 -9.91
C ASP A 10 2.31 26.16 -8.70
N GLY A 11 1.83 27.04 -7.81
CA GLY A 11 1.10 26.66 -6.59
C GLY A 11 1.95 25.83 -5.61
N ARG A 12 3.23 26.15 -5.48
CA ARG A 12 4.19 25.35 -4.69
C ARG A 12 3.94 25.38 -3.18
N SER A 13 4.62 24.49 -2.48
CA SER A 13 4.42 24.26 -1.05
C SER A 13 4.67 25.53 -0.21
N ARG A 14 3.91 25.67 0.89
CA ARG A 14 4.02 26.79 1.86
C ARG A 14 5.47 27.10 2.26
N THR A 15 6.28 26.07 2.44
CA THR A 15 7.68 26.17 2.86
C THR A 15 8.57 26.79 1.79
N GLU A 16 8.30 26.50 0.51
CA GLU A 16 9.04 27.08 -0.62
C GLU A 16 8.68 28.54 -0.85
N ILE A 17 7.38 28.88 -0.80
CA ILE A 17 6.94 30.27 -0.96
C ILE A 17 7.52 31.16 0.17
N ARG A 18 7.53 30.67 1.43
CA ARG A 18 8.21 31.36 2.54
C ARG A 18 9.70 31.57 2.32
N ARG A 19 10.40 30.54 1.83
CA ARG A 19 11.84 30.62 1.57
C ARG A 19 12.16 31.69 0.52
N TRP A 20 11.36 31.75 -0.54
CA TRP A 20 11.56 32.73 -1.62
C TRP A 20 11.10 34.14 -1.23
N LEU A 21 10.08 34.28 -0.38
CA LEU A 21 9.69 35.57 0.22
C LEU A 21 10.82 36.15 1.08
N ASN A 22 11.39 35.37 2.01
CA ASN A 22 12.50 35.84 2.85
C ASN A 22 13.70 36.29 1.99
N ARG A 23 14.00 35.55 0.92
CA ARG A 23 15.08 35.91 0.00
C ARG A 23 14.75 37.13 -0.86
N ALA A 24 13.48 37.36 -1.18
CA ALA A 24 13.04 38.57 -1.86
C ALA A 24 13.19 39.79 -0.93
N GLU A 25 12.77 39.67 0.33
CA GLU A 25 12.93 40.72 1.35
C GLU A 25 14.39 41.09 1.61
N GLU A 26 15.30 40.10 1.62
CA GLU A 26 16.75 40.33 1.72
C GLU A 26 17.30 41.12 0.52
N VAL A 27 16.78 40.86 -0.69
CA VAL A 27 17.24 41.50 -1.92
C VAL A 27 16.62 42.90 -2.10
N THR A 28 15.40 43.10 -1.60
CA THR A 28 14.67 44.38 -1.72
C THR A 28 14.84 45.30 -0.50
N HIS A 29 15.78 45.01 0.40
CA HIS A 29 16.04 45.81 1.61
C HIS A 29 16.39 47.29 1.31
N GLY A 30 16.78 47.61 0.08
CA GLY A 30 17.05 48.98 -0.40
C GLY A 30 15.88 49.67 -1.12
N GLY A 31 14.71 49.05 -1.17
CA GLY A 31 13.53 49.52 -1.90
C GLY A 31 13.15 48.58 -3.05
N ALA A 32 11.89 48.14 -3.06
CA ALA A 32 11.32 47.33 -4.13
C ALA A 32 10.61 48.22 -5.16
N THR A 33 10.74 47.87 -6.44
CA THR A 33 9.93 48.46 -7.51
C THR A 33 8.44 48.12 -7.34
N ALA A 34 7.56 48.83 -8.06
CA ALA A 34 6.12 48.59 -7.97
C ALA A 34 5.72 47.16 -8.39
N GLU A 35 6.39 46.61 -9.40
CA GLU A 35 6.19 45.24 -9.88
C GLU A 35 6.64 44.21 -8.84
N GLU A 36 7.79 44.44 -8.22
CA GLU A 36 8.33 43.59 -7.15
C GLU A 36 7.43 43.57 -5.91
N ASN A 37 6.91 44.73 -5.52
CA ASN A 37 5.91 44.84 -4.46
C ASN A 37 4.60 44.12 -4.80
N GLY A 38 4.17 44.18 -6.07
CA GLY A 38 3.01 43.42 -6.56
C GLY A 38 3.23 41.91 -6.40
N LEU A 39 4.41 41.41 -6.78
CA LEU A 39 4.79 40.02 -6.64
C LEU A 39 4.86 39.55 -5.18
N ILE A 40 5.44 40.36 -4.30
CA ILE A 40 5.53 40.07 -2.86
C ILE A 40 4.14 39.98 -2.25
N ARG A 41 3.23 40.92 -2.55
CA ARG A 41 1.83 40.86 -2.09
C ARG A 41 1.11 39.62 -2.60
N ALA A 42 1.25 39.30 -3.89
CA ALA A 42 0.65 38.09 -4.48
C ALA A 42 1.17 36.81 -3.82
N ALA A 43 2.47 36.76 -3.50
CA ALA A 43 3.07 35.64 -2.78
C ALA A 43 2.56 35.51 -1.33
N VAL A 44 2.40 36.63 -0.63
CA VAL A 44 1.83 36.66 0.73
C VAL A 44 0.37 36.23 0.71
N ASP A 45 -0.42 36.67 -0.26
CA ASP A 45 -1.82 36.24 -0.43
C ASP A 45 -1.91 34.75 -0.76
N ALA A 46 -1.05 34.24 -1.64
CA ALA A 46 -0.96 32.81 -1.95
C ALA A 46 -0.61 31.99 -0.70
N LEU A 47 0.32 32.48 0.10
CA LEU A 47 0.73 31.87 1.37
C LEU A 47 -0.41 31.91 2.40
N LEU A 48 -1.15 33.02 2.52
CA LEU A 48 -2.33 33.13 3.37
C LEU A 48 -3.46 32.18 2.92
N ARG A 49 -3.67 32.01 1.61
CA ARG A 49 -4.62 31.02 1.06
C ARG A 49 -4.20 29.59 1.41
N LEU A 50 -2.91 29.27 1.27
CA LEU A 50 -2.33 27.98 1.69
C LEU A 50 -2.46 27.75 3.19
N GLU A 51 -2.32 28.79 4.01
CA GLU A 51 -2.40 28.71 5.48
C GLU A 51 -3.82 28.59 6.01
N ARG A 52 -4.78 29.27 5.37
CA ARG A 52 -6.19 29.29 5.78
C ARG A 52 -7.07 28.31 5.02
N ALA A 53 -6.50 27.57 4.06
CA ALA A 53 -7.21 26.67 3.14
C ALA A 53 -8.36 27.36 2.35
N VAL A 54 -8.32 28.69 2.21
CA VAL A 54 -9.36 29.47 1.51
C VAL A 54 -9.04 29.50 0.03
N GLY A 55 -9.88 28.85 -0.79
CA GLY A 55 -9.79 28.90 -2.25
C GLY A 55 -8.72 28.02 -2.90
N LEU A 56 -8.05 27.15 -2.13
CA LEU A 56 -7.30 26.05 -2.71
C LEU A 56 -8.31 25.08 -3.36
N PRO A 57 -8.14 24.68 -4.64
CA PRO A 57 -8.81 23.49 -5.10
C PRO A 57 -8.41 22.40 -4.12
N THR A 58 -9.38 21.81 -3.42
CA THR A 58 -9.15 20.67 -2.52
C THR A 58 -8.15 19.75 -3.21
N PRO A 59 -6.98 19.46 -2.61
CA PRO A 59 -5.99 18.61 -3.26
C PRO A 59 -6.73 17.34 -3.65
N ARG A 60 -6.91 17.16 -4.97
CA ARG A 60 -7.72 16.07 -5.51
C ARG A 60 -7.15 14.82 -4.90
N GLU A 61 -7.91 14.09 -4.10
CA GLU A 61 -7.35 12.88 -3.55
C GLU A 61 -7.00 11.91 -4.70
N PRO A 62 -5.88 11.19 -4.62
CA PRO A 62 -5.56 10.19 -5.62
C PRO A 62 -6.72 9.19 -5.66
N THR A 63 -7.22 8.93 -6.85
CA THR A 63 -8.24 7.93 -7.10
C THR A 63 -7.75 6.55 -6.64
N PHE A 64 -8.67 5.61 -6.44
CA PHE A 64 -8.31 4.25 -6.05
C PHE A 64 -7.27 3.62 -7.00
N GLN A 65 -7.38 3.89 -8.31
CA GLN A 65 -6.43 3.39 -9.31
C GLN A 65 -5.06 4.06 -9.19
N GLU A 66 -5.01 5.37 -9.00
CA GLU A 66 -3.75 6.12 -8.78
C GLU A 66 -3.07 5.67 -7.47
N ARG A 67 -3.82 5.43 -6.39
CA ARG A 67 -3.31 4.87 -5.13
C ARG A 67 -2.72 3.48 -5.32
N LYS A 68 -3.42 2.61 -6.06
CA LYS A 68 -2.96 1.26 -6.38
C LYS A 68 -1.70 1.30 -7.26
N ALA A 69 -1.65 2.22 -8.22
CA ALA A 69 -0.48 2.44 -9.07
C ALA A 69 0.72 2.93 -8.25
N LEU A 70 0.54 3.88 -7.32
CA LEU A 70 1.58 4.34 -6.40
C LEU A 70 2.15 3.21 -5.53
N GLN A 71 1.27 2.42 -4.91
CA GLN A 71 1.69 1.26 -4.11
C GLN A 71 2.47 0.25 -4.97
N LYS A 72 2.04 0.05 -6.22
CA LYS A 72 2.73 -0.82 -7.17
C LYS A 72 4.12 -0.28 -7.55
N VAL A 73 4.26 1.03 -7.80
CA VAL A 73 5.56 1.67 -8.05
C VAL A 73 6.48 1.51 -6.85
N GLN A 74 5.99 1.78 -5.63
CA GLN A 74 6.78 1.63 -4.40
C GLN A 74 7.27 0.19 -4.21
N ARG A 75 6.38 -0.79 -4.39
CA ARG A 75 6.75 -2.20 -4.28
C ARG A 75 7.79 -2.60 -5.33
N LEU A 76 7.58 -2.23 -6.59
CA LEU A 76 8.52 -2.57 -7.66
C LEU A 76 9.88 -1.90 -7.45
N LEU A 77 9.92 -0.62 -7.03
CA LEU A 77 11.19 0.04 -6.71
C LEU A 77 11.89 -0.60 -5.50
N GLY A 78 11.13 -1.06 -4.50
CA GLY A 78 11.65 -1.81 -3.35
C GLY A 78 12.26 -3.16 -3.76
N ASP A 79 11.51 -3.97 -4.50
CA ASP A 79 11.96 -5.28 -5.01
C ASP A 79 13.22 -5.11 -5.89
N LEU A 80 13.27 -4.04 -6.68
CA LEU A 80 14.42 -3.73 -7.54
C LEU A 80 15.64 -3.26 -6.73
N ALA A 81 15.44 -2.44 -5.69
CA ALA A 81 16.51 -2.01 -4.80
C ALA A 81 17.09 -3.20 -4.01
N GLU A 82 16.25 -4.13 -3.57
CA GLU A 82 16.66 -5.35 -2.88
C GLU A 82 17.45 -6.28 -3.82
N ARG A 83 16.97 -6.49 -5.06
CA ARG A 83 17.71 -7.26 -6.07
C ARG A 83 19.07 -6.65 -6.41
N LYS A 84 19.15 -5.31 -6.50
CA LYS A 84 20.41 -4.59 -6.68
C LYS A 84 21.38 -4.86 -5.53
N ARG A 85 20.88 -4.87 -4.28
CA ARG A 85 21.66 -5.18 -3.08
C ARG A 85 22.16 -6.63 -3.07
N LEU A 86 21.38 -7.55 -3.61
CA LEU A 86 21.74 -8.97 -3.75
C LEU A 86 22.68 -9.25 -4.95
N GLY A 87 23.13 -8.21 -5.68
CA GLY A 87 24.06 -8.36 -6.80
C GLY A 87 23.41 -8.78 -8.12
N PHE A 88 22.08 -8.72 -8.23
CA PHE A 88 21.35 -9.00 -9.47
C PHE A 88 20.78 -7.69 -10.06
N PRO A 89 21.55 -6.92 -10.84
CA PRO A 89 21.11 -5.64 -11.39
C PRO A 89 20.16 -5.78 -12.59
N ILE A 90 19.87 -7.01 -13.03
CA ILE A 90 19.13 -7.29 -14.26
C ILE A 90 17.62 -7.20 -14.00
N ILE A 91 16.98 -6.27 -14.71
CA ILE A 91 15.53 -6.15 -14.75
C ILE A 91 14.97 -6.96 -15.91
N THR A 92 13.89 -7.71 -15.66
CA THR A 92 13.16 -8.37 -16.74
C THR A 92 12.38 -7.35 -17.57
N PRO A 93 12.25 -7.52 -18.90
CA PRO A 93 11.46 -6.62 -19.74
C PRO A 93 10.02 -6.42 -19.27
N ALA A 94 9.42 -7.46 -18.67
CA ALA A 94 8.08 -7.41 -18.10
C ALA A 94 8.00 -6.47 -16.88
N GLN A 95 8.97 -6.55 -15.97
CA GLN A 95 9.03 -5.67 -14.79
C GLN A 95 9.25 -4.21 -15.18
N ARG A 96 10.10 -3.95 -16.19
CA ARG A 96 10.29 -2.59 -16.73
C ARG A 96 8.98 -2.01 -17.27
N ARG A 97 8.23 -2.77 -18.08
CA ARG A 97 6.93 -2.32 -18.60
C ARG A 97 5.91 -2.08 -17.48
N GLN A 98 5.87 -2.96 -16.48
CA GLN A 98 4.97 -2.81 -15.34
C GLN A 98 5.30 -1.58 -14.48
N LEU A 99 6.59 -1.29 -14.29
CA LEU A 99 7.04 -0.09 -13.58
C LEU A 99 6.69 1.18 -14.38
N ALA A 100 6.94 1.19 -15.69
CA ALA A 100 6.61 2.32 -16.56
C ALA A 100 5.10 2.62 -16.57
N GLN A 101 4.27 1.59 -16.76
CA GLN A 101 2.80 1.75 -16.77
C GLN A 101 2.26 2.22 -15.42
N ALA A 102 2.77 1.69 -14.31
CA ALA A 102 2.35 2.12 -12.97
C ALA A 102 2.83 3.55 -12.67
N ALA A 103 4.02 3.93 -13.13
CA ALA A 103 4.56 5.28 -12.96
C ALA A 103 3.81 6.31 -13.80
N GLU A 104 3.38 5.95 -15.01
CA GLU A 104 2.54 6.78 -15.87
C GLU A 104 1.17 7.05 -15.23
N GLN A 105 0.52 5.98 -14.73
CA GLN A 105 -0.75 6.07 -14.01
C GLN A 105 -0.68 6.86 -12.70
N ALA A 106 0.50 6.96 -12.09
CA ALA A 106 0.72 7.65 -10.82
C ALA A 106 1.52 8.96 -10.97
N SER A 107 1.77 9.43 -12.19
CA SER A 107 2.76 10.48 -12.49
C SER A 107 2.57 11.78 -11.70
N ALA A 108 1.32 12.19 -11.50
CA ALA A 108 0.93 13.37 -10.71
C ALA A 108 1.25 13.25 -9.20
N TRP A 109 1.49 12.03 -8.71
CA TRP A 109 1.64 11.69 -7.30
C TRP A 109 3.01 11.12 -6.94
N LEU A 110 3.87 10.91 -7.93
CA LEU A 110 5.25 10.45 -7.68
C LEU A 110 6.09 11.60 -7.11
N THR A 111 6.85 11.28 -6.07
CA THR A 111 7.90 12.18 -5.56
C THR A 111 9.05 12.29 -6.56
N ASP A 112 9.80 13.39 -6.52
CA ASP A 112 10.94 13.58 -7.43
C ASP A 112 11.99 12.48 -7.27
N THR A 113 12.21 11.99 -6.05
CA THR A 113 13.08 10.82 -5.79
C THR A 113 12.59 9.56 -6.50
N GLN A 114 11.27 9.29 -6.46
CA GLN A 114 10.68 8.14 -7.15
C GLN A 114 10.75 8.30 -8.67
N ARG A 115 10.54 9.52 -9.19
CA ARG A 115 10.70 9.79 -10.63
C ARG A 115 12.13 9.51 -11.08
N SER A 116 13.13 9.99 -10.35
CA SER A 116 14.54 9.72 -10.65
C SER A 116 14.87 8.23 -10.59
N GLN A 117 14.32 7.48 -9.61
CA GLN A 117 14.53 6.04 -9.51
C GLN A 117 13.87 5.27 -10.65
N VAL A 118 12.63 5.61 -11.01
CA VAL A 118 11.95 5.02 -12.16
C VAL A 118 12.75 5.25 -13.43
N GLN A 119 13.23 6.49 -13.65
CA GLN A 119 14.03 6.84 -14.81
C GLN A 119 15.37 6.07 -14.85
N ALA A 120 16.07 5.96 -13.72
CA ALA A 120 17.31 5.18 -13.61
C ALA A 120 17.11 3.70 -13.95
N TRP A 121 15.97 3.11 -13.55
CA TRP A 121 15.64 1.73 -13.88
C TRP A 121 15.11 1.53 -15.31
N GLN A 122 14.52 2.57 -15.90
CA GLN A 122 14.16 2.60 -17.33
C GLN A 122 15.37 2.77 -18.26
N THR A 123 16.51 3.26 -17.76
CA THR A 123 17.76 3.35 -18.52
C THR A 123 18.76 2.24 -18.22
N ALA A 124 18.55 1.48 -17.13
CA ALA A 124 19.41 0.35 -16.76
C ALA A 124 19.54 -0.72 -17.88
N PRO A 125 20.69 -1.40 -18.01
CA PRO A 125 20.85 -2.47 -18.99
C PRO A 125 19.83 -3.58 -18.71
N THR A 126 19.00 -3.86 -19.72
CA THR A 126 18.10 -5.04 -19.71
C THR A 126 18.88 -6.21 -20.30
N GLU A 127 18.66 -7.43 -19.79
CA GLU A 127 19.18 -8.62 -20.44
C GLU A 127 18.60 -8.71 -21.85
N SER A 128 19.41 -8.37 -22.84
CA SER A 128 19.14 -8.65 -24.24
C SER A 128 18.96 -10.15 -24.36
N ALA A 129 17.81 -10.57 -24.88
CA ALA A 129 17.53 -11.96 -25.21
C ALA A 129 18.73 -12.57 -25.98
N PRO A 130 19.07 -13.86 -25.76
CA PRO A 130 20.11 -14.49 -26.54
C PRO A 130 19.77 -14.38 -28.03
N ALA A 131 20.75 -13.96 -28.82
CA ALA A 131 20.64 -13.66 -30.24
C ALA A 131 19.91 -14.77 -31.03
N PRO A 132 19.14 -14.43 -32.07
CA PRO A 132 18.47 -15.41 -32.89
C PRO A 132 19.51 -16.30 -33.57
N ARG A 133 19.58 -17.58 -33.18
CA ARG A 133 20.33 -18.58 -33.95
C ARG A 133 19.65 -18.76 -35.31
N ALA A 134 20.49 -18.81 -36.34
CA ALA A 134 20.15 -19.02 -37.74
C ALA A 134 19.16 -20.18 -37.98
N PRO A 135 18.37 -20.14 -39.08
CA PRO A 135 17.29 -21.09 -39.31
C PRO A 135 17.85 -22.47 -39.64
N GLN A 136 17.49 -23.47 -38.83
CA GLN A 136 17.61 -24.89 -39.22
C GLN A 136 16.20 -25.48 -39.40
N SER A 137 15.93 -25.89 -40.63
CA SER A 137 14.75 -26.62 -41.11
C SER A 137 14.66 -28.06 -40.53
N PRO A 138 13.59 -28.84 -40.83
CA PRO A 138 12.30 -28.79 -40.17
C PRO A 138 12.02 -30.02 -39.27
N ALA A 139 11.11 -29.79 -38.32
CA ALA A 139 10.20 -30.71 -37.64
C ALA A 139 10.59 -32.20 -37.47
N ARG A 140 10.94 -32.57 -36.22
CA ARG A 140 10.47 -33.83 -35.63
C ARG A 140 9.18 -33.54 -34.84
N PRO A 141 8.11 -34.36 -34.98
CA PRO A 141 6.88 -34.15 -34.25
C PRO A 141 7.16 -34.37 -32.75
N ARG A 142 7.22 -33.28 -31.99
CA ARG A 142 7.27 -33.33 -30.52
C ARG A 142 5.87 -33.71 -30.03
N ALA A 143 5.84 -34.79 -29.26
CA ALA A 143 4.70 -35.25 -28.46
C ALA A 143 3.96 -34.08 -27.77
N PRO A 144 2.64 -34.20 -27.55
CA PRO A 144 1.86 -33.15 -26.92
C PRO A 144 2.50 -32.75 -25.60
N ARG A 145 2.94 -31.49 -25.56
CA ARG A 145 3.60 -30.89 -24.40
C ARG A 145 2.51 -30.70 -23.34
N VAL A 146 2.39 -31.68 -22.46
CA VAL A 146 1.62 -31.56 -21.23
C VAL A 146 2.17 -30.33 -20.50
N PRO A 147 1.37 -29.26 -20.31
CA PRO A 147 1.81 -28.13 -19.50
C PRO A 147 2.14 -28.64 -18.09
N PRO A 148 3.17 -28.10 -17.41
CA PRO A 148 3.40 -28.44 -16.01
C PRO A 148 2.09 -28.17 -15.28
N ALA A 149 1.57 -29.20 -14.62
CA ALA A 149 0.32 -29.12 -13.89
C ALA A 149 0.37 -27.87 -13.02
N ALA A 150 -0.47 -26.88 -13.37
CA ALA A 150 -0.87 -25.88 -12.40
C ALA A 150 -1.30 -26.68 -11.17
N PRO A 151 -0.82 -26.37 -9.95
CA PRO A 151 -1.42 -26.97 -8.78
C PRO A 151 -2.92 -26.71 -8.94
N HIS A 152 -3.69 -27.79 -8.99
CA HIS A 152 -5.13 -27.75 -9.06
C HIS A 152 -5.63 -27.08 -7.79
N SER A 153 -5.53 -25.76 -7.71
CA SER A 153 -6.36 -24.96 -6.84
C SER A 153 -7.75 -25.16 -7.42
N VAL A 154 -8.45 -26.18 -6.90
CA VAL A 154 -9.91 -26.18 -6.84
C VAL A 154 -10.25 -24.74 -6.51
N ARG A 155 -10.89 -24.04 -7.44
CA ARG A 155 -11.26 -22.63 -7.25
C ARG A 155 -12.31 -22.63 -6.14
N PHE A 156 -11.86 -22.61 -4.89
CA PHE A 156 -12.72 -22.45 -3.74
C PHE A 156 -13.15 -20.99 -3.67
N ASP A 157 -14.36 -20.75 -3.18
CA ASP A 157 -14.87 -19.40 -3.00
C ASP A 157 -14.21 -18.74 -1.79
N ALA A 158 -13.00 -18.23 -1.98
CA ALA A 158 -12.23 -17.55 -0.95
C ALA A 158 -12.92 -16.29 -0.41
N ALA A 159 -13.84 -15.69 -1.16
CA ALA A 159 -14.61 -14.52 -0.71
C ALA A 159 -15.78 -14.96 0.18
N GLY A 160 -16.58 -15.92 -0.27
CA GLY A 160 -17.67 -16.48 0.52
C GLY A 160 -17.19 -17.12 1.83
N LEU A 161 -16.06 -17.84 1.81
CA LEU A 161 -15.46 -18.36 3.05
C LEU A 161 -14.99 -17.25 3.99
N ALA A 162 -14.43 -16.15 3.46
CA ALA A 162 -14.00 -15.02 4.29
C ALA A 162 -15.19 -14.27 4.91
N ASP A 163 -16.32 -14.17 4.19
CA ASP A 163 -17.56 -13.62 4.71
C ASP A 163 -18.16 -14.52 5.80
N ALA A 164 -18.17 -15.85 5.62
CA ALA A 164 -18.62 -16.79 6.63
C ALA A 164 -17.74 -16.76 7.89
N VAL A 165 -16.42 -16.71 7.73
CA VAL A 165 -15.48 -16.53 8.85
C VAL A 165 -15.74 -15.22 9.57
N ARG A 166 -15.96 -14.12 8.83
CA ARG A 166 -16.28 -12.82 9.42
C ARG A 166 -17.51 -12.94 10.31
N ASP A 167 -18.59 -13.54 9.81
CA ASP A 167 -19.85 -13.61 10.55
C ASP A 167 -19.70 -14.39 11.86
N VAL A 168 -18.95 -15.51 11.85
CA VAL A 168 -18.62 -16.27 13.07
C VAL A 168 -17.80 -15.42 14.06
N LEU A 169 -16.75 -14.75 13.58
CA LEU A 169 -15.89 -13.97 14.46
C LEU A 169 -16.58 -12.70 14.99
N GLU A 170 -17.45 -12.06 14.21
CA GLU A 170 -18.28 -10.93 14.69
C GLU A 170 -19.29 -11.40 15.73
N HIS A 171 -19.91 -12.57 15.53
CA HIS A 171 -20.79 -13.16 16.52
C HIS A 171 -20.04 -13.45 17.82
N ALA A 172 -18.85 -14.06 17.74
CA ALA A 172 -17.99 -14.30 18.90
C ALA A 172 -17.58 -12.98 19.59
N ALA A 173 -17.27 -11.95 18.81
CA ALA A 173 -16.96 -10.61 19.32
C ALA A 173 -18.12 -10.04 20.15
N ARG A 174 -19.36 -10.13 19.65
CA ARG A 174 -20.60 -9.69 20.35
C ARG A 174 -20.83 -10.45 21.65
N LEU A 175 -20.49 -11.74 21.68
CA LEU A 175 -20.61 -12.58 22.86
C LEU A 175 -19.48 -12.41 23.88
N GLY A 176 -18.45 -11.62 23.58
CA GLY A 176 -17.28 -11.50 24.47
C GLY A 176 -16.37 -12.73 24.46
N LYS A 177 -16.39 -13.53 23.37
CA LYS A 177 -15.68 -14.81 23.27
C LYS A 177 -14.62 -14.79 22.17
N THR A 178 -13.55 -15.55 22.38
CA THR A 178 -12.61 -15.96 21.34
C THR A 178 -13.02 -17.33 20.77
N VAL A 179 -12.46 -17.70 19.62
CA VAL A 179 -12.77 -18.95 18.92
C VAL A 179 -11.48 -19.71 18.62
N PRO A 180 -11.30 -20.93 19.13
CA PRO A 180 -10.21 -21.80 18.69
C PRO A 180 -10.22 -22.01 17.17
N LEU A 181 -9.04 -22.08 16.53
CA LEU A 181 -8.99 -22.28 15.07
C LEU A 181 -9.70 -23.58 14.64
N ALA A 182 -9.59 -24.66 15.42
CA ALA A 182 -10.28 -25.91 15.17
C ALA A 182 -11.81 -25.73 15.14
N ASP A 183 -12.36 -24.99 16.11
CA ASP A 183 -13.79 -24.68 16.18
C ASP A 183 -14.24 -23.78 15.02
N LEU A 184 -13.40 -22.82 14.62
CA LEU A 184 -13.68 -21.98 13.46
C LEU A 184 -13.72 -22.80 12.16
N CYS A 185 -12.77 -23.73 11.99
CA CYS A 185 -12.73 -24.65 10.86
C CYS A 185 -13.91 -25.62 10.83
N ALA A 186 -14.43 -26.01 12.01
CA ALA A 186 -15.63 -26.84 12.12
C ALA A 186 -16.92 -26.04 11.82
N GLN A 187 -16.99 -24.78 12.25
CA GLN A 187 -18.17 -23.91 12.03
C GLN A 187 -18.27 -23.40 10.59
N VAL A 188 -17.15 -23.14 9.93
CA VAL A 188 -17.12 -22.67 8.54
C VAL A 188 -16.87 -23.86 7.61
N LYS A 189 -17.95 -24.37 7.02
CA LYS A 189 -17.90 -25.49 6.07
C LYS A 189 -16.91 -25.19 4.94
N GLY A 190 -15.96 -26.10 4.71
CA GLY A 190 -14.95 -25.97 3.67
C GLY A 190 -13.71 -25.17 4.08
N LEU A 191 -13.65 -24.57 5.28
CA LEU A 191 -12.41 -23.94 5.78
C LEU A 191 -11.41 -24.99 6.28
N GLY A 192 -11.88 -25.97 7.06
CA GLY A 192 -11.03 -27.04 7.58
C GLY A 192 -10.49 -28.00 6.52
N ASP A 193 -11.15 -28.08 5.36
CA ASP A 193 -10.75 -28.94 4.23
C ASP A 193 -9.61 -28.32 3.40
N LEU A 194 -9.28 -27.05 3.63
CA LEU A 194 -8.22 -26.34 2.91
C LEU A 194 -6.85 -26.59 3.54
N PRO A 195 -5.77 -26.59 2.73
CA PRO A 195 -4.42 -26.55 3.28
C PRO A 195 -4.21 -25.24 4.07
N GLU A 196 -3.32 -25.27 5.07
CA GLU A 196 -3.07 -24.13 5.97
C GLU A 196 -2.76 -22.82 5.22
N SER A 197 -2.03 -22.91 4.09
CA SER A 197 -1.71 -21.76 3.23
C SER A 197 -2.94 -21.09 2.62
N ASP A 198 -3.98 -21.87 2.30
CA ASP A 198 -5.22 -21.38 1.71
C ASP A 198 -6.17 -20.86 2.79
N GLN A 199 -6.19 -21.51 3.97
CA GLN A 199 -6.85 -20.97 5.16
C GLN A 199 -6.30 -19.57 5.49
N GLU A 200 -4.97 -19.40 5.49
CA GLU A 200 -4.35 -18.09 5.72
C GLU A 200 -4.77 -17.06 4.66
N GLN A 201 -4.86 -17.46 3.38
CA GLN A 201 -5.35 -16.58 2.31
C GLN A 201 -6.82 -16.15 2.50
N VAL A 202 -7.68 -17.04 2.99
CA VAL A 202 -9.07 -16.71 3.36
C VAL A 202 -9.09 -15.73 4.52
N LEU A 203 -8.34 -15.99 5.59
CA LEU A 203 -8.30 -15.14 6.78
C LEU A 203 -7.75 -13.74 6.49
N ARG A 204 -6.80 -13.60 5.54
CA ARG A 204 -6.33 -12.28 5.05
C ARG A 204 -7.44 -11.43 4.42
N ARG A 205 -8.51 -12.05 3.92
CA ARG A 205 -9.62 -11.37 3.25
C ARG A 205 -10.73 -10.96 4.23
N VAL A 206 -10.70 -11.46 5.47
CA VAL A 206 -11.69 -11.14 6.51
C VAL A 206 -11.60 -9.66 6.85
N LYS A 207 -12.67 -8.91 6.56
CA LYS A 207 -12.78 -7.48 6.86
C LYS A 207 -13.94 -7.24 7.82
N PRO A 208 -13.75 -6.55 8.95
CA PRO A 208 -14.85 -6.23 9.86
C PRO A 208 -15.90 -5.35 9.18
N THR A 209 -17.19 -5.62 9.43
CA THR A 209 -18.30 -4.75 8.95
C THR A 209 -18.35 -3.43 9.71
N ALA A 210 -18.05 -3.42 11.01
CA ALA A 210 -18.05 -2.23 11.84
C ALA A 210 -16.86 -1.30 11.47
N ARG A 211 -17.15 -0.17 10.79
CA ARG A 211 -16.15 0.86 10.49
C ARG A 211 -15.68 1.57 11.79
N PRO A 212 -14.40 1.96 11.87
CA PRO A 212 -13.91 2.73 13.01
C PRO A 212 -14.67 4.04 13.17
N ARG A 213 -15.25 4.29 14.35
CA ARG A 213 -15.90 5.57 14.73
C ARG A 213 -14.87 6.70 15.03
N SER A 214 -13.57 6.45 14.85
CA SER A 214 -12.49 7.38 15.17
C SER A 214 -11.66 7.76 13.93
N PRO A 215 -11.30 9.05 13.75
CA PRO A 215 -10.47 9.51 12.64
C PRO A 215 -8.97 9.17 12.78
N LYS A 216 -8.53 8.64 13.94
CA LYS A 216 -7.17 8.09 14.07
C LYS A 216 -7.13 6.67 13.49
N PRO A 217 -6.04 6.25 12.82
CA PRO A 217 -5.82 4.85 12.47
C PRO A 217 -5.53 4.08 13.77
N GLN A 218 -6.56 3.83 14.57
CA GLN A 218 -6.50 2.82 15.59
C GLN A 218 -6.37 1.51 14.84
N ARG A 219 -5.15 0.95 14.90
CA ARG A 219 -4.69 -0.38 14.48
C ARG A 219 -5.86 -1.18 13.89
N PRO A 220 -5.88 -1.54 12.59
CA PRO A 220 -6.97 -2.33 12.06
C PRO A 220 -7.08 -3.55 12.97
N ALA A 221 -8.14 -3.56 13.76
CA ALA A 221 -8.41 -4.60 14.71
C ALA A 221 -8.83 -5.77 13.83
N LEU A 222 -7.82 -6.53 13.40
CA LEU A 222 -7.98 -7.69 12.55
C LEU A 222 -8.91 -8.59 13.34
N LEU A 223 -10.13 -8.77 12.85
CA LEU A 223 -11.15 -9.59 13.50
C LEU A 223 -10.62 -11.00 13.84
N THR A 224 -9.62 -11.44 13.07
CA THR A 224 -8.82 -12.65 13.27
C THR A 224 -7.98 -12.69 14.57
N ALA A 225 -7.87 -11.58 15.32
CA ALA A 225 -7.31 -11.57 16.67
C ALA A 225 -8.12 -12.41 17.66
N LEU A 226 -9.41 -12.65 17.36
CA LEU A 226 -10.27 -13.52 18.15
C LEU A 226 -9.97 -15.01 17.96
N ILE A 227 -9.10 -15.36 17.00
CA ILE A 227 -8.68 -16.74 16.77
C ILE A 227 -7.64 -17.14 17.81
N THR A 228 -7.94 -18.18 18.58
CA THR A 228 -7.07 -18.70 19.64
C THR A 228 -6.58 -20.12 19.35
N THR A 229 -5.59 -20.54 20.12
CA THR A 229 -5.30 -21.96 20.33
C THR A 229 -6.39 -22.58 21.21
N GLU A 230 -6.40 -23.90 21.37
CA GLU A 230 -7.30 -24.59 22.32
C GLU A 230 -7.04 -24.17 23.78
N ALA A 231 -5.83 -23.73 24.10
CA ALA A 231 -5.48 -23.19 25.42
C ALA A 231 -6.00 -21.76 25.65
N GLY A 232 -6.74 -21.18 24.69
CA GLY A 232 -7.27 -19.81 24.79
C GLY A 232 -6.22 -18.71 24.62
N THR A 233 -5.03 -19.05 24.16
CA THR A 233 -3.95 -18.10 23.87
C THR A 233 -3.98 -17.65 22.41
N MET A 234 -3.28 -16.56 22.09
CA MET A 234 -3.15 -16.05 20.72
C MET A 234 -2.70 -17.14 19.74
N HIS A 235 -3.45 -17.34 18.66
CA HIS A 235 -3.04 -18.29 17.62
C HIS A 235 -1.86 -17.74 16.78
N PRO A 236 -0.84 -18.55 16.43
CA PRO A 236 0.30 -18.09 15.61
C PRO A 236 -0.07 -17.51 14.23
N ILE A 237 -1.26 -17.86 13.73
CA ILE A 237 -1.78 -17.29 12.47
C ILE A 237 -2.02 -15.78 12.58
N TYR A 238 -2.40 -15.28 13.76
CA TYR A 238 -2.62 -13.85 13.98
C TYR A 238 -1.33 -13.04 13.77
N TRP A 239 -0.19 -13.56 14.22
CA TRP A 239 1.12 -12.94 13.97
C TRP A 239 1.43 -12.80 12.48
N ARG A 240 1.24 -13.87 11.71
CA ARG A 240 1.45 -13.88 10.26
C ARG A 240 0.56 -12.87 9.55
N LEU A 241 -0.71 -12.78 9.97
CA LEU A 241 -1.68 -11.84 9.43
C LEU A 241 -1.34 -10.38 9.80
N ALA A 242 -0.90 -10.14 11.04
CA ALA A 242 -0.49 -8.82 11.51
C ALA A 242 0.76 -8.32 10.78
N ASP A 243 1.78 -9.16 10.63
CA ASP A 243 3.01 -8.82 9.91
C ASP A 243 2.72 -8.54 8.43
N HIS A 244 1.87 -9.36 7.79
CA HIS A 244 1.43 -9.13 6.41
C HIS A 244 0.66 -7.81 6.23
N ALA A 245 -0.10 -7.39 7.25
CA ALA A 245 -0.80 -6.10 7.26
C ALA A 245 0.14 -4.90 7.55
N GLY A 246 1.45 -5.14 7.74
CA GLY A 246 2.44 -4.11 8.07
C GLY A 246 2.46 -3.74 9.56
N HIS A 247 1.89 -4.57 10.42
CA HIS A 247 1.86 -4.37 11.86
C HIS A 247 2.90 -5.26 12.53
N ARG A 248 4.02 -4.66 12.96
CA ARG A 248 4.95 -5.32 13.87
C ARG A 248 4.35 -5.35 15.27
N LEU A 249 3.90 -6.53 15.71
CA LEU A 249 3.55 -6.74 17.11
C LEU A 249 4.84 -6.66 17.97
N PRO A 250 4.83 -5.95 19.11
CA PRO A 250 6.01 -5.82 19.97
C PRO A 250 6.39 -7.16 20.62
N GLN A 251 7.61 -7.24 21.20
CA GLN A 251 8.10 -8.44 21.91
C GLN A 251 7.19 -8.90 23.07
N HIS A 252 6.31 -8.03 23.59
CA HIS A 252 5.22 -8.36 24.51
C HIS A 252 3.88 -8.54 23.78
N ALA A 253 3.84 -9.47 22.83
CA ALA A 253 2.66 -9.61 21.96
C ALA A 253 1.40 -10.10 22.69
N ASP A 254 1.54 -10.81 23.80
CA ASP A 254 0.38 -11.33 24.55
C ASP A 254 -0.45 -10.22 25.20
N SER A 255 0.20 -9.20 25.77
CA SER A 255 -0.52 -8.04 26.34
C SER A 255 -1.13 -7.17 25.23
N ALA A 256 -0.39 -6.92 24.15
CA ALA A 256 -0.88 -6.19 22.99
C ALA A 256 -2.05 -6.89 22.27
N TRP A 257 -2.01 -8.22 22.23
CA TRP A 257 -3.10 -9.06 21.72
C TRP A 257 -4.32 -9.02 22.63
N THR A 258 -4.14 -9.17 23.95
CA THR A 258 -5.22 -9.09 24.94
C THR A 258 -5.95 -7.75 24.86
N ASP A 259 -5.22 -6.64 24.75
CA ASP A 259 -5.81 -5.31 24.54
C ASP A 259 -6.60 -5.22 23.23
N THR A 260 -6.10 -5.85 22.16
CA THR A 260 -6.78 -5.88 20.86
C THR A 260 -8.09 -6.66 20.92
N VAL A 261 -8.09 -7.81 21.60
CA VAL A 261 -9.29 -8.62 21.84
C VAL A 261 -10.32 -7.83 22.66
N LYS A 262 -9.88 -7.14 23.72
CA LYS A 262 -10.75 -6.27 24.52
C LYS A 262 -11.38 -5.15 23.69
N ILE A 263 -10.59 -4.45 22.87
CA ILE A 263 -11.08 -3.41 21.96
C ILE A 263 -12.11 -3.95 20.96
N LEU A 264 -11.92 -5.19 20.46
CA LEU A 264 -12.88 -5.84 19.57
C LEU A 264 -14.20 -6.14 20.28
N HIS A 265 -14.15 -6.68 21.49
CA HIS A 265 -15.36 -6.93 22.28
C HIS A 265 -16.12 -5.65 22.58
N ASP A 266 -15.44 -4.61 23.06
CA ASP A 266 -16.06 -3.32 23.34
C ASP A 266 -16.74 -2.75 22.08
N ARG A 267 -16.08 -2.87 20.92
CA ARG A 267 -16.62 -2.39 19.64
C ARG A 267 -17.91 -3.10 19.22
N TYR A 268 -18.00 -4.41 19.38
CA TYR A 268 -19.16 -5.18 18.94
C TYR A 268 -20.27 -5.30 19.99
N ARG A 269 -19.98 -4.96 21.26
CA ARG A 269 -20.97 -4.98 22.35
C ARG A 269 -21.84 -3.72 22.40
N THR A 270 -21.32 -2.58 21.96
CA THR A 270 -22.10 -1.33 21.83
C THR A 270 -22.61 -1.16 20.40
N PRO A 271 -23.95 -1.17 20.16
CA PRO A 271 -24.52 -0.94 18.82
C PRO A 271 -24.21 0.45 18.24
#